data_AF-A0A453IVI8-F1
#
_entry.id   AF-A0A453IVI8-F1
#
_cell.length_a   1.000
_cell.length_b   1.000
_cell.length_c   1.000
_cell.angle_alpha   90.00
_cell.angle_beta   90.00
_cell.angle_gamma   90.00
#
_symmetry.space_group_name_H-M   'P 1'
#
loop_
_entity.id
_entity.type
_entity.pdbx_description
1 polymer ?
#
loop_
_entity_poly.entity_id
_entity_poly.type
_entity_poly.pdbx_seq_one_letter_code
_entity_poly.pdbx_strand_id
1 'polypeptide(L)'
;HGRESDGEMVGTIASCGLLLHSLLAGLGRRAAGFARKVGGAAREDPRRVAHSLKVGLALALVSVVYFVTPLFNGLGVSAIWAVLTVVVVMEYTVGATLSKGLNRALATLVAGCIAVGAHQLAELAERCGDQGEPIVLTVLVFFVASAATFLRFIPEIKAKYDYGVTIFILTFGLVAVSSYRVEELIQLAHQRFYTIAVGVFICLCTTVFLFPVWAGEDVHKLASGNLDKLAQFIEGNASRTPGQNINVRSP
;
A
#
# COMPACT_ATOMS: atom_id res chain seq x y z
N HIS A 1 3.59 56.48 42.92
CA HIS A 1 3.93 55.09 42.59
C HIS A 1 3.34 54.56 41.28
N GLY A 2 2.25 55.13 40.73
CA GLY A 2 1.63 54.60 39.48
C GLY A 2 2.40 54.83 38.16
N ARG A 3 3.17 55.93 38.02
CA ARG A 3 3.86 56.25 36.74
C ARG A 3 5.11 55.41 36.44
N GLU A 4 5.69 54.78 37.43
CA GLU A 4 6.90 53.96 37.27
C GLU A 4 6.56 52.56 36.76
N SER A 5 5.42 52.02 37.20
CA SER A 5 4.90 50.71 36.79
C SER A 5 4.38 50.68 35.34
N ASP A 6 3.83 51.80 34.84
CA ASP A 6 3.40 51.92 33.44
C ASP A 6 4.59 51.94 32.46
N GLY A 7 5.74 52.48 32.86
CA GLY A 7 6.95 52.54 32.01
C GLY A 7 7.61 51.17 31.79
N GLU A 8 7.68 50.34 32.83
CA GLU A 8 8.19 48.96 32.74
C GLU A 8 7.26 48.05 31.93
N MET A 9 5.95 48.23 32.07
CA MET A 9 4.94 47.48 31.31
C MET A 9 5.05 47.77 29.81
N VAL A 10 5.20 49.04 29.42
CA VAL A 10 5.36 49.45 28.01
C VAL A 10 6.69 48.97 27.42
N GLY A 11 7.79 49.01 28.18
CA GLY A 11 9.09 48.50 27.74
C GLY A 11 9.11 46.97 27.51
N THR A 12 8.41 46.22 28.37
CA THR A 12 8.32 44.76 28.25
C THR A 12 7.48 44.32 27.05
N ILE A 13 6.38 45.04 26.77
CA ILE A 13 5.53 44.80 25.59
C ILE A 13 6.28 45.11 24.29
N ALA A 14 7.06 46.20 24.24
CA ALA A 14 7.87 46.56 23.08
C ALA A 14 8.99 45.53 22.81
N SER A 15 9.66 45.06 23.86
CA SER A 15 10.71 44.03 23.77
C SER A 15 10.14 42.68 23.31
N CYS A 16 8.96 42.29 23.81
CA CYS A 16 8.24 41.10 23.37
C CYS A 16 7.81 41.20 21.90
N GLY A 17 7.35 42.38 21.46
CA GLY A 17 7.02 42.66 20.06
C GLY A 17 8.21 42.50 19.11
N LEU A 18 9.39 42.99 19.50
CA LEU A 18 10.64 42.83 18.74
C LEU A 18 11.12 41.38 18.67
N LEU A 19 11.02 40.63 19.77
CA LEU A 19 11.32 39.19 19.81
C LEU A 19 10.37 38.40 18.89
N LEU A 20 9.06 38.65 18.96
CA LEU A 20 8.08 38.00 18.10
C LEU A 20 8.33 38.30 16.62
N HIS A 21 8.68 39.54 16.28
CA HIS A 21 8.99 39.93 14.91
C HIS A 21 10.29 39.28 14.40
N SER A 22 11.30 39.14 15.26
CA SER A 22 12.56 38.45 14.92
C SER A 22 12.37 36.93 14.75
N LEU A 23 11.48 36.33 15.54
CA LEU A 23 11.09 34.92 15.42
C LEU A 23 10.28 34.68 14.14
N LEU A 24 9.30 35.54 13.83
CA LEU A 24 8.53 35.50 12.58
C LEU A 24 9.44 35.69 11.36
N ALA A 25 10.37 36.65 11.40
CA ALA A 25 11.34 36.86 10.33
C ALA A 25 12.32 35.68 10.20
N GLY A 26 12.75 35.08 11.31
CA GLY A 26 13.57 33.87 11.33
C GLY A 26 12.84 32.66 10.75
N LEU A 27 11.56 32.49 11.08
CA LEU A 27 10.69 31.46 10.55
C LEU A 27 10.48 31.65 9.04
N GLY A 28 10.23 32.90 8.61
CA GLY A 28 10.09 33.27 7.19
C GLY A 28 11.34 32.97 6.37
N ARG A 29 12.53 33.29 6.89
CA ARG A 29 13.81 32.95 6.22
C ARG A 29 14.04 31.43 6.13
N ARG A 30 13.70 30.67 7.18
CA ARG A 30 13.77 29.20 7.17
C ARG A 30 12.78 28.60 6.18
N ALA A 31 11.55 29.11 6.14
CA ALA A 31 10.52 28.70 5.19
C ALA A 31 10.94 29.00 3.74
N ALA A 32 11.51 30.17 3.46
CA ALA A 32 12.03 30.54 2.15
C ALA A 32 13.22 29.66 1.72
N GLY A 33 14.12 29.33 2.64
CA GLY A 33 15.22 28.39 2.40
C GLY A 33 14.71 26.98 2.08
N PHE A 34 13.72 26.50 2.81
CA PHE A 34 13.06 25.23 2.54
C PHE A 34 12.32 25.23 1.20
N ALA A 35 11.56 26.28 0.89
CA ALA A 35 10.84 26.43 -0.37
C ALA A 35 11.79 26.45 -1.58
N ARG A 36 12.96 27.10 -1.48
CA ARG A 36 14.00 27.05 -2.52
C ARG A 36 14.56 25.64 -2.70
N LYS A 37 14.79 24.90 -1.61
CA LYS A 37 15.28 23.53 -1.64
C LYS A 37 14.26 22.56 -2.25
N VAL A 38 12.98 22.73 -1.90
CA VAL A 38 11.85 21.99 -2.48
C VAL A 38 11.67 22.35 -3.96
N GLY A 39 11.78 23.63 -4.32
CA GLY A 39 11.73 24.10 -5.72
C GLY A 39 12.88 23.57 -6.58
N GLY A 40 14.07 23.43 -6.00
CA GLY A 40 15.22 22.77 -6.61
C GLY A 40 14.96 21.28 -6.85
N ALA A 41 14.57 20.55 -5.80
CA ALA A 41 14.20 19.13 -5.90
C ALA A 41 13.03 18.88 -6.88
N ALA A 42 12.12 19.85 -7.01
CA ALA A 42 11.01 19.79 -7.94
C ALA A 42 11.42 19.98 -9.41
N ARG A 43 12.47 20.76 -9.67
CA ARG A 43 13.05 20.92 -11.00
C ARG A 43 13.94 19.75 -11.40
N GLU A 44 14.62 19.14 -10.44
CA GLU A 44 15.48 17.98 -10.68
C GLU A 44 14.66 16.72 -11.06
N ASP A 45 13.56 16.46 -10.36
CA ASP A 45 12.68 15.31 -10.61
C ASP A 45 11.20 15.73 -10.70
N PRO A 46 10.75 16.38 -11.78
CA PRO A 46 9.33 16.81 -11.95
C PRO A 46 8.37 15.63 -11.87
N ARG A 47 8.89 14.46 -12.24
CA ARG A 47 8.28 13.15 -12.11
C ARG A 47 7.90 12.83 -10.66
N ARG A 48 8.80 12.99 -9.70
CA ARG A 48 8.55 12.71 -8.26
C ARG A 48 7.57 13.69 -7.63
N VAL A 49 7.58 14.94 -8.08
CA VAL A 49 6.61 15.96 -7.65
C VAL A 49 5.20 15.60 -8.12
N ALA A 50 5.07 15.17 -9.37
CA ALA A 50 3.78 14.71 -9.87
C ALA A 50 3.27 13.50 -9.05
N HIS A 51 4.13 12.56 -8.69
CA HIS A 51 3.74 11.42 -7.84
C HIS A 51 3.36 11.86 -6.41
N SER A 52 4.12 12.74 -5.76
CA SER A 52 3.76 13.21 -4.42
C SER A 52 2.45 14.00 -4.40
N LEU A 53 2.18 14.80 -5.45
CA LEU A 53 0.90 15.48 -5.62
C LEU A 53 -0.26 14.48 -5.84
N LYS A 54 -0.05 13.42 -6.63
CA LYS A 54 -1.05 12.35 -6.82
C LYS A 54 -1.39 11.65 -5.51
N VAL A 55 -0.39 11.29 -4.71
CA VAL A 55 -0.59 10.66 -3.40
C VAL A 55 -1.37 11.61 -2.48
N GLY A 56 -0.96 12.88 -2.42
CA GLY A 56 -1.66 13.90 -1.64
C GLY A 56 -3.12 14.09 -2.06
N LEU A 57 -3.40 14.14 -3.36
CA LEU A 57 -4.77 14.24 -3.86
C LEU A 57 -5.59 12.97 -3.57
N ALA A 58 -5.01 11.77 -3.72
CA ALA A 58 -5.70 10.52 -3.42
C ALA A 58 -6.11 10.46 -1.94
N LEU A 59 -5.24 10.90 -1.03
CA LEU A 59 -5.56 11.02 0.39
C LEU A 59 -6.65 12.07 0.63
N ALA A 60 -6.59 13.23 -0.04
CA ALA A 60 -7.61 14.26 0.08
C ALA A 60 -8.98 13.76 -0.42
N LEU A 61 -9.02 13.04 -1.54
CA LEU A 61 -10.25 12.46 -2.08
C LEU A 61 -10.81 11.35 -1.19
N VAL A 62 -9.97 10.48 -0.62
CA VAL A 62 -10.42 9.51 0.39
C VAL A 62 -11.04 10.23 1.58
N SER A 63 -10.40 11.28 2.08
CA SER A 63 -10.94 12.09 3.19
C SER A 63 -12.27 12.75 2.83
N VAL A 64 -12.39 13.33 1.63
CA VAL A 64 -13.64 13.96 1.15
C VAL A 64 -14.74 12.91 1.01
N VAL A 65 -14.47 11.76 0.38
CA VAL A 65 -15.43 10.65 0.28
C VAL A 65 -15.89 10.22 1.66
N TYR A 66 -14.97 10.18 2.64
CA TYR A 66 -15.30 9.84 4.01
C TYR A 66 -16.21 10.88 4.69
N PHE A 67 -16.00 12.17 4.43
CA PHE A 67 -16.83 13.24 4.99
C PHE A 67 -18.21 13.37 4.33
N VAL A 68 -18.32 13.13 3.02
CA VAL A 68 -19.56 13.37 2.26
C VAL A 68 -20.47 12.14 2.22
N THR A 69 -19.93 10.92 2.36
CA THR A 69 -20.75 9.71 2.19
C THR A 69 -21.39 9.29 3.53
N PRO A 70 -22.72 9.33 3.68
CA PRO A 70 -23.40 8.83 4.88
C PRO A 70 -23.21 7.31 5.09
N LEU A 71 -22.64 6.57 4.13
CA LEU A 71 -22.22 5.17 4.31
C LEU A 71 -21.16 4.97 5.41
N PHE A 72 -20.37 5.99 5.76
CA PHE A 72 -19.27 5.88 6.73
C PHE A 72 -19.61 6.34 8.15
N ASN A 73 -20.84 6.82 8.38
CA ASN A 73 -21.30 7.38 9.66
C ASN A 73 -21.35 6.37 10.84
N GLY A 74 -20.93 5.12 10.64
CA GLY A 74 -20.77 4.12 11.72
C GLY A 74 -19.43 3.37 11.72
N LEU A 75 -18.46 3.72 10.87
CA LEU A 75 -17.36 2.82 10.50
C LEU A 75 -15.95 3.41 10.69
N GLY A 76 -15.68 4.07 11.82
CA GLY A 76 -14.37 4.69 12.12
C GLY A 76 -13.16 3.77 11.91
N VAL A 77 -13.30 2.45 12.12
CA VAL A 77 -12.25 1.45 11.86
C VAL A 77 -12.02 1.20 10.36
N SER A 78 -13.05 1.32 9.53
CA SER A 78 -12.98 1.09 8.09
C SER A 78 -12.27 2.22 7.33
N ALA A 79 -12.23 3.44 7.89
CA ALA A 79 -11.46 4.57 7.34
C ALA A 79 -9.96 4.28 7.24
N ILE A 80 -9.41 3.66 8.29
CA ILE A 80 -7.99 3.35 8.40
C ILE A 80 -7.56 2.43 7.24
N TRP A 81 -8.42 1.47 6.87
CA TRP A 81 -8.14 0.54 5.78
C TRP A 81 -8.09 1.21 4.41
N ALA A 82 -8.96 2.19 4.15
CA ALA A 82 -8.93 2.96 2.92
C ALA A 82 -7.65 3.81 2.83
N VAL A 83 -7.29 4.52 3.91
CA VAL A 83 -6.07 5.35 3.96
C VAL A 83 -4.80 4.50 3.84
N LEU A 84 -4.71 3.40 4.58
CA LEU A 84 -3.59 2.45 4.46
C LEU A 84 -3.46 1.91 3.04
N THR A 85 -4.58 1.64 2.37
CA THR A 85 -4.57 1.18 0.98
C THR A 85 -3.99 2.24 0.06
N VAL A 86 -4.38 3.51 0.19
CA VAL A 86 -3.79 4.59 -0.61
C VAL A 86 -2.28 4.67 -0.44
N VAL A 87 -1.81 4.71 0.81
CA VAL A 87 -0.37 4.86 1.09
C VAL A 87 0.44 3.69 0.56
N VAL A 88 -0.12 2.48 0.62
CA VAL A 88 0.61 1.24 0.34
C VAL A 88 0.49 0.79 -1.12
N VAL A 89 -0.60 1.14 -1.80
CA VAL A 89 -0.88 0.76 -3.19
C VAL A 89 -0.37 1.82 -4.18
N MET A 90 -0.32 3.08 -3.76
CA MET A 90 0.01 4.16 -4.68
C MET A 90 1.45 4.10 -5.15
N GLU A 91 1.62 3.97 -6.45
CA GLU A 91 2.91 3.81 -7.11
C GLU A 91 3.15 4.87 -8.15
N TYR A 92 4.40 4.91 -8.64
CA TYR A 92 4.84 5.89 -9.62
C TYR A 92 4.07 5.78 -10.95
N THR A 93 3.72 4.55 -11.35
CA THR A 93 3.08 4.24 -12.62
C THR A 93 1.69 3.65 -12.41
N VAL A 94 0.78 3.86 -13.37
CA VAL A 94 -0.60 3.35 -13.31
C VAL A 94 -0.62 1.82 -13.20
N GLY A 95 0.22 1.13 -13.98
CA GLY A 95 0.29 -0.33 -13.99
C GLY A 95 0.79 -0.92 -12.67
N ALA A 96 1.77 -0.28 -12.02
CA ALA A 96 2.23 -0.71 -10.70
C ALA A 96 1.16 -0.49 -9.63
N THR A 97 0.45 0.65 -9.65
CA THR A 97 -0.68 0.92 -8.74
C THR A 97 -1.80 -0.10 -8.93
N LEU A 98 -2.16 -0.43 -10.17
CA LEU A 98 -3.18 -1.43 -10.46
C LEU A 98 -2.78 -2.82 -9.98
N SER A 99 -1.55 -3.26 -10.30
CA SER A 99 -1.04 -4.57 -9.87
C SER A 99 -0.99 -4.68 -8.35
N LYS A 100 -0.49 -3.66 -7.66
CA LYS A 100 -0.48 -3.61 -6.19
C LYS A 100 -1.88 -3.57 -5.60
N GLY A 101 -2.80 -2.82 -6.21
CA GLY A 101 -4.20 -2.73 -5.78
C GLY A 101 -4.93 -4.05 -5.90
N LEU A 102 -4.78 -4.75 -7.02
CA LEU A 102 -5.33 -6.09 -7.22
C LEU A 102 -4.72 -7.10 -6.23
N ASN A 103 -3.40 -7.07 -6.04
CA ASN A 103 -2.75 -7.91 -5.03
C ASN A 103 -3.25 -7.64 -3.61
N ARG A 104 -3.53 -6.38 -3.26
CA ARG A 104 -4.12 -5.99 -1.98
C ARG A 104 -5.55 -6.50 -1.82
N ALA A 105 -6.39 -6.37 -2.85
CA ALA A 105 -7.75 -6.88 -2.83
C ALA A 105 -7.80 -8.41 -2.72
N LEU A 106 -7.00 -9.12 -3.53
CA LEU A 106 -6.88 -10.59 -3.49
C LEU A 106 -6.35 -11.08 -2.15
N ALA A 107 -5.29 -10.48 -1.62
CA ALA A 107 -4.74 -10.85 -0.32
C ALA A 107 -5.76 -10.66 0.81
N THR A 108 -6.59 -9.62 0.75
CA THR A 108 -7.66 -9.39 1.73
C THR A 108 -8.75 -10.45 1.61
N LEU A 109 -9.14 -10.81 0.39
CA LEU A 109 -10.14 -11.84 0.15
C LEU A 109 -9.65 -13.21 0.67
N VAL A 110 -8.42 -13.60 0.33
CA VAL A 110 -7.81 -14.84 0.82
C VAL A 110 -7.66 -14.82 2.34
N ALA A 111 -7.20 -13.71 2.94
CA ALA A 111 -7.12 -13.56 4.39
C ALA A 111 -8.49 -13.67 5.06
N GLY A 112 -9.54 -13.10 4.44
CA GLY A 112 -10.92 -13.24 4.91
C GLY A 112 -11.40 -14.69 4.86
N CYS A 113 -11.16 -15.41 3.77
CA CYS A 113 -11.50 -16.83 3.66
C CYS A 113 -10.77 -17.67 4.72
N ILE A 114 -9.48 -17.44 4.93
CA ILE A 114 -8.70 -18.13 5.96
C ILE A 114 -9.21 -17.78 7.36
N ALA A 115 -9.60 -16.53 7.60
CA ALA A 115 -10.15 -16.11 8.89
C ALA A 115 -11.49 -16.80 9.21
N VAL A 116 -12.36 -16.99 8.21
CA VAL A 116 -13.59 -17.79 8.38
C VAL A 116 -13.26 -19.25 8.72
N GLY A 117 -12.30 -19.85 7.99
CA GLY A 117 -11.85 -21.21 8.29
C GLY A 117 -11.23 -21.35 9.69
N ALA A 118 -10.43 -20.36 10.11
CA ALA A 118 -9.83 -20.32 11.44
C ALA A 118 -10.89 -20.22 12.54
N HIS A 119 -11.96 -19.44 12.32
CA HIS A 119 -13.05 -19.34 13.28
C HIS A 119 -13.86 -20.64 13.39
N GLN A 120 -14.14 -21.32 12.27
CA GLN A 120 -14.78 -22.64 12.30
C GLN A 120 -13.96 -23.66 13.11
N LEU A 121 -12.63 -23.62 13.00
CA LEU A 121 -11.74 -24.46 13.80
C LEU A 121 -11.73 -24.06 15.28
N ALA A 122 -11.85 -22.76 15.56
CA ALA A 122 -11.87 -22.24 16.92
C ALA A 122 -13.20 -22.57 17.64
N GLU A 123 -14.35 -22.49 16.95
CA GLU A 123 -15.67 -22.90 17.47
C GLU A 123 -15.71 -24.40 17.80
N LEU A 124 -15.05 -25.24 16.99
CA LEU A 124 -14.90 -26.67 17.30
C LEU A 124 -14.06 -26.90 18.56
N ALA A 125 -13.06 -26.05 18.82
CA ALA A 125 -12.20 -26.15 20.00
C ALA A 125 -12.88 -25.59 21.27
N GLU A 126 -13.76 -24.60 21.13
CA GLU A 126 -14.58 -24.06 22.21
C GLU A 126 -15.51 -25.13 22.81
N ARG A 127 -16.02 -26.05 21.98
CA ARG A 127 -16.79 -27.22 22.46
C ARG A 127 -15.98 -28.13 23.41
N CYS A 128 -14.65 -28.04 23.40
CA CYS A 128 -13.76 -28.77 24.31
C CYS A 128 -13.33 -27.93 25.53
N GLY A 129 -13.63 -26.63 25.57
CA GLY A 129 -13.36 -25.75 26.71
C GLY A 129 -13.50 -24.26 26.38
N ASP A 130 -14.03 -23.50 27.34
CA ASP A 130 -14.39 -22.07 27.28
C ASP A 130 -13.25 -21.09 26.95
N GLN A 131 -12.00 -21.56 26.96
CA GLN A 131 -10.79 -20.78 26.64
C GLN A 131 -10.10 -21.28 25.36
N GLY A 132 -10.68 -22.25 24.66
CA GLY A 132 -10.09 -22.88 23.47
C GLY A 132 -10.04 -21.96 22.26
N GLU A 133 -11.06 -21.14 22.06
CA GLU A 133 -11.19 -20.26 20.89
C GLU A 133 -10.01 -19.27 20.73
N PRO A 134 -9.66 -18.42 21.73
CA PRO A 134 -8.55 -17.47 21.58
C PRO A 134 -7.18 -18.14 21.45
N ILE A 135 -6.99 -19.29 22.11
CA ILE A 135 -5.74 -20.04 22.06
C ILE A 135 -5.52 -20.60 20.65
N VAL A 136 -6.54 -21.25 20.09
CA VAL A 136 -6.46 -21.83 18.74
C VAL A 136 -6.29 -20.74 17.68
N LEU A 137 -7.01 -19.62 17.80
CA LEU A 137 -6.86 -18.49 16.88
C LEU A 137 -5.44 -17.92 16.93
N THR A 138 -4.87 -17.74 18.13
CA THR A 138 -3.51 -17.20 18.32
C THR A 138 -2.45 -18.15 17.73
N VAL A 139 -2.60 -19.46 17.95
CA VAL A 139 -1.69 -20.47 17.41
C VAL A 139 -1.76 -20.51 15.88
N LEU A 140 -2.96 -20.46 15.31
CA LEU A 140 -3.15 -20.39 13.85
C LEU A 140 -2.50 -19.13 13.27
N VAL A 141 -2.65 -17.98 13.94
CA VAL A 141 -2.03 -16.73 13.50
C VAL A 141 -0.51 -16.85 13.48
N PHE A 142 0.07 -17.41 14.54
CA PHE A 142 1.50 -17.64 14.63
C PHE A 142 2.02 -18.51 13.48
N PHE A 143 1.38 -19.65 13.19
CA PHE A 143 1.81 -20.53 12.11
C PHE A 143 1.67 -19.91 10.73
N VAL A 144 0.54 -19.26 10.43
CA VAL A 144 0.32 -18.62 9.13
C VAL A 144 1.29 -17.46 8.92
N ALA A 145 1.50 -16.61 9.94
CA ALA A 145 2.44 -15.50 9.86
C ALA A 145 3.90 -15.98 9.75
N SER A 146 4.28 -17.01 10.49
CA SER A 146 5.60 -17.62 10.43
C SER A 146 5.86 -18.25 9.06
N ALA A 147 4.92 -19.04 8.55
CA ALA A 147 5.01 -19.64 7.22
C ALA A 147 5.10 -18.58 6.12
N ALA A 148 4.23 -17.57 6.15
CA ALA A 148 4.27 -16.48 5.16
C ALA A 148 5.59 -15.69 5.22
N THR A 149 6.12 -15.44 6.42
CA THR A 149 7.43 -14.78 6.60
C THR A 149 8.56 -15.66 6.08
N PHE A 150 8.49 -16.98 6.30
CA PHE A 150 9.46 -17.93 5.78
C PHE A 150 9.46 -17.98 4.24
N LEU A 151 8.29 -18.01 3.61
CA LEU A 151 8.15 -17.95 2.15
C LEU A 151 8.83 -16.72 1.56
N ARG A 152 8.92 -15.62 2.32
CA ARG A 152 9.57 -14.37 1.91
C ARG A 152 11.11 -14.48 1.85
N PHE A 153 11.71 -15.42 2.56
CA PHE A 153 13.15 -15.69 2.45
C PHE A 153 13.51 -16.49 1.19
N ILE A 154 12.53 -17.13 0.54
CA ILE A 154 12.74 -17.86 -0.70
C ILE A 154 12.92 -16.84 -1.84
N PRO A 155 14.07 -16.79 -2.52
CA PRO A 155 14.41 -15.73 -3.46
C PRO A 155 13.46 -15.67 -4.66
N GLU A 156 12.94 -16.81 -5.12
CA GLU A 156 11.96 -16.89 -6.21
C GLU A 156 10.62 -16.22 -5.84
N ILE A 157 10.16 -16.44 -4.61
CA ILE A 157 8.92 -15.86 -4.07
C ILE A 157 9.16 -14.38 -3.76
N LYS A 158 10.31 -14.04 -3.17
CA LYS A 158 10.69 -12.65 -2.88
C LYS A 158 10.75 -11.81 -4.15
N ALA A 159 11.29 -12.34 -5.24
CA ALA A 159 11.40 -11.58 -6.49
C ALA A 159 10.03 -11.24 -7.10
N LYS A 160 9.02 -12.10 -6.93
CA LYS A 160 7.72 -11.96 -7.61
C LYS A 160 6.57 -11.52 -6.71
N TYR A 161 6.61 -11.88 -5.42
CA TYR A 161 5.46 -11.81 -4.51
C TYR A 161 5.76 -11.13 -3.16
N ASP A 162 6.97 -10.60 -2.93
CA ASP A 162 7.35 -9.97 -1.64
C ASP A 162 6.33 -8.93 -1.15
N TYR A 163 5.83 -8.10 -2.06
CA TYR A 163 4.76 -7.15 -1.77
C TYR A 163 3.47 -7.87 -1.35
N GLY A 164 2.99 -8.82 -2.16
CA GLY A 164 1.75 -9.56 -1.89
C GLY A 164 1.80 -10.32 -0.56
N VAL A 165 2.93 -10.97 -0.26
CA VAL A 165 3.16 -11.69 1.00
C VAL A 165 3.16 -10.73 2.20
N THR A 166 3.81 -9.57 2.09
CA THR A 166 3.79 -8.53 3.15
C THR A 166 2.36 -8.08 3.45
N ILE A 167 1.61 -7.83 2.39
CA ILE A 167 0.24 -7.35 2.46
C ILE A 167 -0.68 -8.41 3.04
N PHE A 168 -0.48 -9.67 2.67
CA PHE A 168 -1.19 -10.80 3.24
C PHE A 168 -0.94 -10.91 4.75
N ILE A 169 0.32 -10.90 5.19
CA ILE A 169 0.68 -10.98 6.63
C ILE A 169 0.04 -9.83 7.41
N LEU A 170 0.19 -8.59 6.94
CA LEU A 170 -0.39 -7.40 7.56
C LEU A 170 -1.92 -7.52 7.68
N THR A 171 -2.58 -7.96 6.60
CA THR A 171 -4.04 -8.03 6.53
C THR A 171 -4.57 -9.17 7.39
N PHE A 172 -4.00 -10.36 7.29
CA PHE A 172 -4.37 -11.52 8.09
C PHE A 172 -4.15 -11.26 9.58
N GLY A 173 -3.00 -10.69 9.98
CA GLY A 173 -2.74 -10.35 11.37
C GLY A 173 -3.75 -9.33 11.92
N LEU A 174 -4.05 -8.28 11.16
CA LEU A 174 -5.04 -7.28 11.55
C LEU A 174 -6.49 -7.79 11.52
N VAL A 175 -6.83 -8.72 10.61
CA VAL A 175 -8.14 -9.40 10.61
C VAL A 175 -8.24 -10.26 11.86
N ALA A 176 -7.31 -11.19 12.07
CA ALA A 176 -7.36 -12.09 13.22
C ALA A 176 -7.40 -11.37 14.58
N VAL A 177 -6.64 -10.28 14.76
CA VAL A 177 -6.70 -9.46 15.99
C VAL A 177 -8.04 -8.74 16.15
N SER A 178 -8.63 -8.27 15.04
CA SER A 178 -9.92 -7.58 15.10
C SER A 178 -11.10 -8.52 15.22
N SER A 179 -10.96 -9.74 14.68
CA SER A 179 -11.90 -10.85 14.75
C SER A 179 -12.19 -11.25 16.19
N TYR A 180 -11.19 -11.22 17.06
CA TYR A 180 -11.37 -11.47 18.49
C TYR A 180 -12.26 -10.44 19.20
N ARG A 181 -12.49 -9.24 18.62
CA ARG A 181 -13.23 -8.15 19.29
C ARG A 181 -14.66 -7.97 18.79
N VAL A 182 -15.12 -8.73 17.79
CA VAL A 182 -16.42 -8.51 17.14
C VAL A 182 -17.05 -9.86 16.76
N GLU A 183 -18.23 -10.18 17.29
CA GLU A 183 -18.93 -11.44 17.03
C GLU A 183 -19.31 -11.67 15.54
N GLU A 184 -19.41 -10.62 14.71
CA GLU A 184 -19.82 -10.74 13.30
C GLU A 184 -18.66 -10.58 12.29
N LEU A 185 -17.84 -11.62 12.18
CA LEU A 185 -16.66 -11.69 11.29
C LEU A 185 -16.96 -11.41 9.81
N ILE A 186 -18.07 -11.93 9.31
CA ILE A 186 -18.43 -11.84 7.89
C ILE A 186 -18.76 -10.39 7.52
N GLN A 187 -19.52 -9.68 8.36
CA GLN A 187 -19.85 -8.27 8.13
C GLN A 187 -18.58 -7.40 8.21
N LEU A 188 -17.71 -7.66 9.18
CA LEU A 188 -16.45 -6.95 9.32
C LEU A 188 -15.52 -7.17 8.11
N ALA A 189 -15.41 -8.41 7.62
CA ALA A 189 -14.61 -8.74 6.44
C ALA A 189 -15.16 -8.09 5.16
N HIS A 190 -16.48 -8.12 4.97
CA HIS A 190 -17.13 -7.47 3.83
C HIS A 190 -16.89 -5.95 3.83
N GLN A 191 -17.02 -5.29 4.99
CA GLN A 191 -16.74 -3.86 5.14
C GLN A 191 -15.27 -3.52 4.83
N ARG A 192 -14.32 -4.34 5.26
CA ARG A 192 -12.89 -4.15 4.96
C ARG A 192 -12.59 -4.33 3.48
N PHE A 193 -13.16 -5.35 2.86
CA PHE A 193 -12.98 -5.57 1.42
C PHE A 193 -13.54 -4.40 0.62
N TYR A 194 -14.76 -3.96 0.94
CA TYR A 194 -15.41 -2.83 0.27
C TYR A 194 -14.60 -1.53 0.41
N THR A 195 -14.09 -1.21 1.61
CA THR A 195 -13.26 -0.02 1.81
C THR A 195 -11.91 -0.07 1.13
N ILE A 196 -11.28 -1.25 1.06
CA ILE A 196 -10.06 -1.46 0.28
C ILE A 196 -10.36 -1.28 -1.21
N ALA A 197 -11.47 -1.81 -1.72
CA ALA A 197 -11.88 -1.66 -3.12
C ALA A 197 -12.11 -0.19 -3.49
N VAL A 198 -12.80 0.57 -2.63
CA VAL A 198 -12.97 2.02 -2.79
C VAL A 198 -11.63 2.75 -2.78
N GLY A 199 -10.72 2.40 -1.87
CA GLY A 199 -9.37 2.96 -1.82
C GLY A 199 -8.57 2.70 -3.10
N VAL A 200 -8.59 1.45 -3.60
CA VAL A 200 -7.96 1.09 -4.88
C VAL A 200 -8.59 1.87 -6.04
N PHE A 201 -9.92 2.00 -6.07
CA PHE A 201 -10.62 2.76 -7.10
C PHE A 201 -10.20 4.23 -7.12
N ILE A 202 -10.12 4.87 -5.95
CA ILE A 202 -9.66 6.27 -5.84
C ILE A 202 -8.20 6.41 -6.29
N CYS A 203 -7.33 5.46 -5.94
CA CYS A 203 -5.95 5.43 -6.44
C CYS A 203 -5.88 5.30 -7.97
N LEU A 204 -6.70 4.45 -8.56
CA LEU A 204 -6.75 4.29 -10.02
C LEU A 204 -7.26 5.55 -10.70
N CYS A 205 -8.37 6.13 -10.23
CA CYS A 205 -8.91 7.37 -10.75
C CYS A 205 -7.86 8.49 -10.68
N THR A 206 -7.22 8.70 -9.52
CA THR A 206 -6.21 9.76 -9.37
C THR A 206 -4.97 9.54 -10.24
N THR A 207 -4.49 8.31 -10.40
CA THR A 207 -3.32 8.04 -11.25
C THR A 207 -3.62 8.13 -12.75
N VAL A 208 -4.85 7.85 -13.17
CA VAL A 208 -5.30 7.96 -14.56
C VAL A 208 -5.63 9.40 -14.94
N PHE A 209 -6.34 10.14 -14.09
CA PHE A 209 -6.79 11.51 -14.39
C PHE A 209 -5.70 12.58 -14.21
N LEU A 210 -4.72 12.36 -13.32
CA LEU A 210 -3.59 13.28 -13.16
C LEU A 210 -2.33 12.72 -13.80
N PHE A 211 -1.90 13.31 -14.91
CA PHE A 211 -0.64 13.01 -15.62
C PHE A 211 -0.38 11.50 -15.73
N PRO A 212 -1.13 10.75 -16.55
CA PRO A 212 -0.94 9.31 -16.67
C PRO A 212 0.50 9.00 -17.09
N VAL A 213 1.30 8.50 -16.17
CA VAL A 213 2.64 7.98 -16.47
C VAL A 213 2.44 6.50 -16.78
N TRP A 214 2.12 6.24 -18.04
CA TRP A 214 1.91 4.90 -18.56
C TRP A 214 3.27 4.22 -18.77
N ALA A 215 3.54 3.14 -18.04
CA ALA A 215 4.71 2.29 -18.24
C ALA A 215 4.56 1.32 -19.42
N GLY A 216 3.44 1.38 -20.16
CA GLY A 216 3.13 0.42 -21.23
C GLY A 216 4.12 0.44 -22.39
N GLU A 217 4.75 1.58 -22.68
CA GLU A 217 5.81 1.67 -23.69
C GLU A 217 7.00 0.76 -23.33
N ASP A 218 7.36 0.69 -22.03
CA ASP A 218 8.46 -0.13 -21.53
C ASP A 218 8.06 -1.60 -21.40
N VAL A 219 6.79 -1.87 -21.08
CA VAL A 219 6.25 -3.24 -21.03
C VAL A 219 6.15 -3.85 -22.44
N HIS A 220 5.74 -3.08 -23.46
CA HIS A 220 5.76 -3.58 -24.84
C HIS A 220 7.18 -3.83 -25.36
N LYS A 221 8.16 -2.99 -24.99
CA LYS A 221 9.57 -3.20 -25.33
C LYS A 221 10.16 -4.42 -24.61
N LEU A 222 9.85 -4.64 -23.34
CA LEU A 222 10.28 -5.84 -22.61
C LEU A 222 9.56 -7.12 -23.08
N ALA A 223 8.26 -7.03 -23.39
CA ALA A 223 7.50 -8.16 -23.91
C ALA A 223 7.99 -8.58 -25.30
N SER A 224 8.19 -7.63 -26.22
CA SER A 224 8.79 -7.91 -27.53
C SER A 224 10.19 -8.50 -27.40
N GLY A 225 11.06 -7.93 -26.57
CA GLY A 225 12.41 -8.45 -26.36
C GLY A 225 12.47 -9.86 -25.75
N ASN A 226 11.52 -10.23 -24.89
CA ASN A 226 11.44 -11.60 -24.35
C ASN A 226 10.84 -12.59 -25.38
N LEU A 227 9.87 -12.15 -26.18
CA LEU A 227 9.29 -12.96 -27.25
C LEU A 227 10.31 -13.23 -28.37
N ASP A 228 11.13 -12.24 -28.75
CA ASP A 228 12.20 -12.41 -29.73
C ASP A 228 13.26 -13.42 -29.27
N LYS A 229 13.65 -13.36 -27.99
CA LYS A 229 14.57 -14.36 -27.40
C LYS A 229 13.96 -15.75 -27.37
N LEU A 230 12.65 -15.86 -27.10
CA LEU A 230 11.92 -17.13 -27.14
C LEU A 230 11.89 -17.70 -28.57
N ALA A 231 11.64 -16.85 -29.56
CA ALA A 231 11.64 -17.23 -30.98
C ALA A 231 13.01 -17.73 -31.44
N GLN A 232 14.09 -17.02 -31.09
CA GLN A 232 15.46 -17.45 -31.38
C GLN A 232 15.82 -18.80 -30.72
N PHE A 233 15.35 -19.05 -29.51
CA PHE A 233 15.58 -20.33 -28.82
C PHE A 233 14.84 -21.49 -29.52
N ILE A 234 13.61 -21.25 -29.98
CA ILE A 234 12.80 -22.24 -30.70
C ILE A 234 13.40 -22.53 -32.08
N GLU A 235 13.81 -21.51 -32.83
CA GLU A 235 14.44 -21.66 -34.14
C GLU A 235 15.81 -22.35 -34.06
N GLY A 236 16.61 -22.01 -33.03
CA GLY A 236 17.86 -22.69 -32.73
C GLY A 236 17.70 -24.17 -32.31
N ASN A 237 16.56 -24.52 -31.69
CA ASN A 237 16.24 -25.92 -31.38
C ASN A 237 15.67 -26.68 -32.58
N ALA A 238 14.86 -26.02 -33.42
CA ALA A 238 14.30 -26.61 -34.63
C ALA A 238 15.39 -26.90 -35.69
N SER A 239 16.41 -26.04 -35.80
CA SER A 239 17.59 -26.28 -36.64
C SER A 239 18.55 -27.33 -36.07
N ARG A 240 18.40 -27.72 -34.79
CA ARG A 240 19.14 -28.79 -34.12
C ARG A 240 18.49 -30.17 -34.22
N THR A 241 17.33 -30.29 -34.87
CA THR A 241 16.76 -31.61 -35.19
C THR A 241 17.69 -32.30 -36.20
N PRO A 242 18.41 -33.37 -35.83
CA PRO A 242 19.37 -33.99 -36.73
C PRO A 242 18.60 -34.71 -37.83
N GLY A 243 18.88 -34.34 -39.08
CA GLY A 243 18.56 -35.19 -40.22
C GLY A 243 19.08 -36.60 -39.95
N GLN A 244 18.13 -37.50 -39.76
CA GLN A 244 18.33 -38.93 -39.57
C GLN A 244 19.00 -39.47 -40.84
N ASN A 245 20.33 -39.56 -40.86
CA ASN A 245 21.07 -40.29 -41.90
C ASN A 245 20.87 -41.79 -41.65
N ILE A 246 19.70 -42.30 -42.04
CA ILE A 246 19.46 -43.73 -42.22
C ILE A 246 20.10 -44.13 -43.55
N ASN A 247 21.37 -44.49 -43.49
CA ASN A 247 22.07 -45.12 -44.59
C ASN A 247 21.54 -46.55 -44.74
N VAL A 248 20.51 -46.73 -45.58
CA VAL A 248 20.05 -48.05 -45.99
C VAL A 248 21.06 -48.58 -47.01
N ARG A 249 21.98 -49.44 -46.55
CA ARG A 249 22.76 -50.31 -47.42
C ARG A 249 22.21 -51.73 -47.26
N SER A 250 21.68 -52.27 -48.34
CA SER A 250 21.37 -53.69 -48.53
C SER A 250 21.67 -54.09 -49.97
N PRO A 251 21.89 -55.39 -50.20
CA PRO A 251 23.18 -56.09 -50.26
C PRO A 251 24.03 -55.75 -51.49
#